data_AF-A0A9D6JN24-F1
#
_entry.id   AF-A0A9D6JN24-F1
#
_cell.length_a   1.000
_cell.length_b   1.000
_cell.length_c   1.000
_cell.angle_alpha   90.00
_cell.angle_beta   90.00
_cell.angle_gamma   90.00
#
_symmetry.space_group_name_H-M   'P 1'
#
loop_
_entity.id
_entity.type
_entity.pdbx_description
1 polymer ?
#
loop_
_entity_poly.entity_id
_entity_poly.type
_entity_poly.pdbx_seq_one_letter_code
_entity_poly.pdbx_strand_id
1 'polypeptide(L)'
;AEKKFNLILAYLEGVESKPLRTLKKTLTEWRPYILNHFDRGTSNGFTEGCHTKIKMLKRMSYGFRNRQRYRNKILLAFHPLSALRNTTAN
;
A
#
# COMPACT_ATOMS: atom_id res chain seq x y z
N ALA A 1 8.74 1.01 20.69
CA ALA A 1 8.65 1.85 19.48
C ALA A 1 8.42 3.33 19.80
N GLU A 2 7.50 3.64 20.69
CA GLU A 2 7.09 5.00 21.06
C GLU A 2 8.24 5.94 21.47
N LYS A 3 9.15 5.49 22.36
CA LYS A 3 10.32 6.30 22.76
C LYS A 3 11.17 6.73 21.56
N LYS A 4 11.46 5.81 20.63
CA LYS A 4 12.21 6.11 19.40
C LYS A 4 11.45 7.06 18.48
N PHE A 5 10.13 6.89 18.37
CA PHE A 5 9.29 7.77 17.56
C PHE A 5 9.30 9.22 18.08
N ASN A 6 9.18 9.39 19.40
CA ASN A 6 9.23 10.72 20.02
C ASN A 6 10.61 11.37 19.84
N LEU A 7 11.70 10.61 19.91
CA LEU A 7 13.06 11.13 19.62
C LEU A 7 13.17 11.65 18.18
N ILE A 8 12.57 10.97 17.21
CA ILE A 8 12.54 11.42 15.81
C ILE A 8 11.76 12.73 15.69
N LEU A 9 10.60 12.86 16.35
CA LEU A 9 9.82 14.10 16.32
C LEU A 9 10.56 15.28 16.94
N ALA A 10 11.29 15.05 18.05
CA ALA A 10 12.11 16.06 18.70
C ALA A 10 13.29 16.50 17.81
N TYR A 11 13.94 15.56 17.11
CA TYR A 11 14.99 15.90 16.14
C TYR A 11 14.45 16.79 15.00
N LEU A 12 13.20 16.60 14.58
CA LEU A 12 12.56 17.37 13.52
C LEU A 12 12.02 18.74 13.98
N GLU A 13 12.08 19.08 15.26
CA GLU A 13 11.53 20.35 15.78
C GLU A 13 12.32 21.59 15.36
N GLY A 14 13.65 21.51 15.37
CA GLY A 14 14.52 22.65 15.07
C GLY A 14 14.82 22.83 13.57
N VAL A 15 14.15 22.09 12.70
CA VAL A 15 14.54 22.02 11.28
C VAL A 15 13.71 22.99 10.43
N GLU A 16 14.36 23.95 9.80
CA GLU A 16 13.69 24.96 8.95
C GLU A 16 13.27 24.43 7.56
N SER A 17 13.89 23.33 7.13
CA SER A 17 13.61 22.70 5.84
C SER A 17 12.13 22.37 5.68
N LYS A 18 11.51 22.95 4.63
CA LYS A 18 10.08 22.75 4.32
C LYS A 18 9.71 21.27 4.16
N PRO A 19 10.47 20.42 3.43
CA PRO A 19 10.23 18.98 3.38
C PRO A 19 10.20 18.30 4.75
N LEU A 20 11.10 18.69 5.66
CA LEU A 20 11.22 18.05 6.98
C LEU A 20 10.12 18.50 7.94
N ARG A 21 9.63 19.74 7.82
CA ARG A 21 8.40 20.18 8.51
C ARG A 21 7.18 19.40 8.05
N THR A 22 7.04 19.17 6.73
CA THR A 22 5.97 18.32 6.20
C THR A 22 6.08 16.89 6.72
N LEU A 23 7.30 16.33 6.74
CA LEU A 23 7.54 15.00 7.31
C LEU A 23 7.11 14.93 8.79
N LYS A 24 7.51 15.90 9.62
CA LYS A 24 7.09 15.98 11.04
C LYS A 24 5.57 15.97 11.16
N LYS A 25 4.89 16.80 10.37
CA LYS A 25 3.41 16.87 10.36
C LYS A 25 2.81 15.51 10.02
N THR A 26 3.23 14.90 8.92
CA THR A 26 2.75 13.58 8.50
C THR A 26 3.00 12.51 9.56
N LEU A 27 4.21 12.46 10.15
CA LEU A 27 4.51 11.50 11.21
C LEU A 27 3.57 11.71 12.41
N THR A 28 3.37 12.95 12.83
CA THR A 28 2.49 13.27 13.97
C THR A 28 1.05 12.83 13.71
N GLU A 29 0.50 13.10 12.53
CA GLU A 29 -0.84 12.67 12.12
C GLU A 29 -0.99 11.14 12.08
N TRP A 30 0.05 10.44 11.64
CA TRP A 30 0.04 8.98 11.47
C TRP A 30 0.53 8.19 12.68
N ARG A 31 0.90 8.87 13.77
CA ARG A 31 1.41 8.28 15.02
C ARG A 31 0.62 7.04 15.49
N PRO A 32 -0.71 7.07 15.65
CA PRO A 32 -1.44 5.91 16.19
C PRO A 32 -1.31 4.68 15.29
N TYR A 33 -1.30 4.85 13.96
CA TYR A 33 -1.17 3.75 13.01
C TYR A 33 0.24 3.16 12.97
N ILE A 34 1.26 4.03 13.01
CA ILE A 34 2.66 3.63 13.02
C ILE A 34 2.98 2.85 14.30
N LEU A 35 2.53 3.32 15.47
CA LEU A 35 2.77 2.63 16.73
C LEU A 35 1.99 1.30 16.81
N ASN A 36 0.75 1.27 16.33
CA ASN A 36 -0.07 0.05 16.30
C ASN A 36 0.57 -1.09 15.48
N HIS A 37 1.38 -0.78 14.45
CA HIS A 37 2.17 -1.79 13.74
C HIS A 37 3.12 -2.56 14.68
N PHE A 38 3.77 -1.86 15.61
CA PHE A 38 4.73 -2.48 16.52
C PHE A 38 4.06 -3.29 17.64
N ASP A 39 2.81 -2.97 17.97
CA ASP A 39 2.04 -3.69 18.98
C ASP A 39 1.33 -4.92 18.40
N ARG A 40 0.79 -4.80 17.19
CA ARG A 40 -0.02 -5.87 16.55
C ARG A 40 0.70 -6.65 15.45
N GLY A 41 1.88 -6.20 15.00
CA GLY A 41 2.61 -6.80 13.88
C GLY A 41 1.92 -6.66 12.52
N THR A 42 0.91 -5.78 12.39
CA THR A 42 0.10 -5.64 11.18
C THR A 42 0.90 -5.02 10.04
N SER A 43 1.34 -5.83 9.07
CA SER A 43 2.10 -5.35 7.91
C SER A 43 1.20 -4.99 6.71
N ASN A 44 1.59 -3.96 5.96
CA ASN A 44 0.99 -3.62 4.67
C ASN A 44 1.49 -4.52 3.53
N GLY A 45 2.32 -5.53 3.80
CA GLY A 45 2.95 -6.38 2.79
C GLY A 45 1.97 -7.06 1.83
N PHE A 46 0.80 -7.52 2.32
CA PHE A 46 -0.24 -8.06 1.44
C PHE A 46 -0.77 -6.99 0.46
N THR A 47 -1.10 -5.80 0.96
CA THR A 47 -1.57 -4.67 0.15
C THR A 47 -0.51 -4.22 -0.85
N GLU A 48 0.76 -4.18 -0.46
CA GLU A 48 1.89 -3.87 -1.35
C GLU A 48 2.07 -4.93 -2.45
N GLY A 49 1.90 -6.21 -2.11
CA GLY A 49 1.86 -7.31 -3.07
C GLY A 49 0.75 -7.13 -4.11
N CYS A 50 -0.46 -6.79 -3.65
CA CYS A 50 -1.59 -6.48 -4.53
C CYS A 50 -1.29 -5.28 -5.45
N HIS A 51 -0.76 -4.18 -4.90
CA HIS A 51 -0.36 -3.02 -5.70
C HIS A 51 0.70 -3.34 -6.75
N THR A 52 1.68 -4.17 -6.40
CA THR A 52 2.74 -4.60 -7.34
C THR A 52 2.15 -5.40 -8.50
N LYS A 53 1.27 -6.36 -8.21
CA LYS A 53 0.56 -7.15 -9.23
C LYS A 53 -0.29 -6.27 -10.15
N ILE A 54 -1.02 -5.30 -9.60
CA ILE A 54 -1.81 -4.34 -10.39
C ILE A 54 -0.90 -3.48 -11.29
N LYS A 55 0.20 -2.94 -10.75
CA LYS A 55 1.18 -2.15 -11.52
C LYS A 55 1.81 -2.98 -12.65
N MET A 56 2.09 -4.28 -12.40
CA MET A 56 2.59 -5.20 -13.41
C MET A 56 1.56 -5.43 -14.54
N LEU A 57 0.31 -5.71 -14.19
CA LEU A 57 -0.77 -5.89 -15.18
C LEU A 57 -0.97 -4.65 -16.05
N LYS A 58 -0.86 -3.45 -15.46
CA LYS A 58 -0.93 -2.18 -16.20
C LYS A 58 0.24 -2.03 -17.18
N ARG A 59 1.46 -2.38 -16.78
CA ARG A 59 2.66 -2.36 -17.65
C ARG A 59 2.55 -3.37 -18.80
N MET A 60 2.19 -4.61 -18.50
CA MET A 60 1.99 -5.67 -19.51
C MET A 60 0.87 -5.35 -20.51
N SER A 61 -0.08 -4.50 -20.14
CA SER A 61 -1.18 -4.12 -21.03
C SER A 61 -0.87 -2.87 -21.85
N TYR A 62 0.33 -2.27 -21.71
CA TYR A 62 0.70 -0.99 -22.32
C TYR A 62 -0.27 0.15 -21.95
N GLY A 63 -0.79 0.11 -20.73
CA GLY A 63 -1.85 1.01 -20.26
C GLY A 63 -3.26 0.53 -20.63
N PHE A 64 -4.27 1.06 -19.92
CA PHE A 64 -5.67 0.76 -20.19
C PHE A 64 -6.38 2.02 -20.65
N ARG A 65 -6.94 1.98 -21.86
CA ARG A 65 -7.80 3.06 -22.39
C ARG A 65 -9.25 2.94 -21.92
N ASN A 66 -9.66 1.72 -21.56
CA ASN A 66 -11.03 1.42 -21.13
C ASN A 66 -11.04 0.93 -19.66
N ARG A 67 -11.78 1.64 -18.80
CA ARG A 67 -11.90 1.34 -17.37
C ARG A 67 -12.53 -0.02 -17.08
N GLN A 68 -13.48 -0.46 -17.90
CA GLN A 68 -14.12 -1.77 -17.74
C GLN A 68 -13.12 -2.90 -17.99
N ARG A 69 -12.29 -2.78 -19.04
CA ARG A 69 -11.23 -3.77 -19.32
C ARG A 69 -10.19 -3.82 -18.21
N TYR A 70 -9.83 -2.68 -17.62
CA TYR A 70 -8.96 -2.62 -16.44
C TYR A 70 -9.54 -3.39 -15.26
N ARG A 71 -10.81 -3.13 -14.91
CA ARG A 71 -11.51 -3.81 -13.82
C ARG A 71 -11.58 -5.32 -14.04
N ASN A 72 -12.06 -5.76 -15.20
CA ASN A 72 -12.19 -7.18 -15.52
C ASN A 72 -10.85 -7.90 -15.45
N LYS A 73 -9.77 -7.29 -15.97
CA LYS A 73 -8.43 -7.90 -15.95
C LYS A 73 -7.84 -7.98 -14.54
N ILE A 74 -8.10 -6.99 -13.67
CA ILE A 74 -7.72 -7.07 -12.26
C ILE A 74 -8.50 -8.17 -11.56
N LEU A 75 -9.83 -8.19 -11.69
CA LEU A 75 -10.67 -9.19 -11.05
C LEU A 75 -10.23 -10.60 -11.44
N LEU A 76 -10.01 -10.84 -12.74
CA LEU A 76 -9.50 -12.11 -13.24
C LEU A 76 -8.13 -12.47 -12.63
N ALA A 77 -7.22 -11.50 -12.51
CA ALA A 77 -5.88 -11.76 -11.98
C ALA A 77 -5.87 -12.13 -10.50
N PHE A 78 -6.83 -11.67 -9.70
CA PHE A 78 -6.97 -12.04 -8.29
C PHE A 78 -7.94 -13.21 -8.07
N HIS A 79 -8.60 -13.68 -9.12
CA HIS A 79 -9.47 -14.84 -9.04
C HIS A 79 -8.65 -16.13 -8.88
N PRO A 80 -9.01 -17.02 -7.94
CA PRO A 80 -8.35 -18.32 -7.81
C PRO A 80 -8.49 -19.12 -9.11
N LEU A 81 -7.39 -19.69 -9.61
CA LEU A 81 -7.41 -20.56 -10.80
C LEU A 81 -8.28 -21.80 -10.58
N SER A 82 -8.37 -22.30 -9.34
CA SER A 82 -9.26 -23.40 -8.95
C SER A 82 -10.72 -23.09 -9.23
N ALA A 83 -11.14 -21.83 -9.07
CA ALA A 83 -12.51 -21.40 -9.30
C ALA A 83 -12.84 -21.16 -10.78
N LEU A 84 -11.84 -21.15 -11.69
CA LEU A 84 -12.05 -21.06 -13.13
C LEU A 84 -12.17 -22.43 -13.82
N ARG A 85 -11.72 -23.52 -13.17
CA ARG A 85 -11.81 -24.88 -13.74
C ARG A 85 -13.23 -25.45 -13.76
N ASN A 86 -14.10 -24.97 -12.86
CA ASN A 86 -15.45 -25.51 -12.70
C ASN A 86 -16.47 -24.93 -13.71
N THR A 87 -16.10 -23.92 -14.49
CA THR A 87 -16.98 -23.28 -15.48
C THR A 87 -16.83 -23.85 -16.90
N THR A 88 -15.81 -24.67 -17.16
CA THR A 88 -15.58 -25.33 -18.47
C THR A 88 -15.98 -26.80 -18.48
N ALA A 89 -16.60 -27.28 -17.41
CA ALA A 89 -17.16 -28.63 -17.28
C ALA A 89 -18.69 -28.52 -17.22
N ASN A 90 -19.30 -28.13 -18.34
CA ASN A 90 -20.72 -28.28 -18.68
C ASN A 90 -20.86 -28.14 -20.19
#